data_AF-A0AA96DR20-F1
#
_entry.id   AF-A0AA96DR20-F1
#
_cell.length_a   1.000
_cell.length_b   1.000
_cell.length_c   1.000
_cell.angle_alpha   90.00
_cell.angle_beta   90.00
_cell.angle_gamma   90.00
#
_symmetry.space_group_name_H-M   'P 1'
#
loop_
_entity.id
_entity.type
_entity.pdbx_description
1 polymer ?
#
loop_
_entity_poly.entity_id
_entity_poly.type
_entity_poly.pdbx_seq_one_letter_code
_entity_poly.pdbx_strand_id
1 'polypeptide(L)'
;MQSKKKFNTLLPTLKKRCCFLKFIDFEPIVKYGSIFIILVSIFIQSSNIIQNKNLLLSIFSLFFNLFFLLIILQKLEMIKIDFLNTYVESSLKFLIFIYLINSILYLFINNSIYSYIYAPLNLFGAYFIFLLLKKDDIS
;
A
#
# COMPACT_ATOMS: atom_id res chain seq x y z
N MET A 1 44.59 25.08 -28.02
CA MET A 1 43.76 24.05 -28.66
C MET A 1 43.50 22.94 -27.65
N GLN A 2 42.34 22.95 -27.00
CA GLN A 2 41.92 21.89 -26.07
C GLN A 2 40.75 21.13 -26.68
N SER A 3 40.93 19.81 -26.80
CA SER A 3 39.95 18.86 -27.31
C SER A 3 38.68 18.86 -26.45
N LYS A 4 37.56 19.32 -27.02
CA LYS A 4 36.23 19.09 -26.43
C LYS A 4 35.91 17.61 -26.51
N LYS A 5 36.07 16.89 -25.39
CA LYS A 5 35.54 15.52 -25.23
C LYS A 5 34.01 15.58 -25.36
N LYS A 6 33.47 15.13 -26.50
CA LYS A 6 32.05 14.78 -26.64
C LYS A 6 31.76 13.65 -25.64
N PHE A 7 31.09 13.98 -24.53
CA PHE A 7 30.32 12.98 -23.81
C PHE A 7 29.18 12.56 -24.74
N ASN A 8 29.44 11.54 -25.55
CA ASN A 8 28.38 10.69 -26.09
C ASN A 8 27.77 9.98 -24.87
N THR A 9 26.84 10.64 -24.20
CA THR A 9 25.91 9.95 -23.33
C THR A 9 25.27 8.86 -24.18
N LEU A 10 25.37 7.62 -23.70
CA LEU A 10 24.72 6.44 -24.27
C LEU A 10 23.21 6.64 -24.28
N LEU A 11 22.74 7.42 -25.25
CA LEU A 11 21.34 7.60 -25.55
C LEU A 11 20.97 6.97 -26.90
N PRO A 12 21.36 5.72 -27.21
CA PRO A 12 20.58 4.97 -28.18
C PRO A 12 19.35 4.41 -27.45
N THR A 13 18.17 4.54 -28.05
CA THR A 13 16.92 3.80 -27.72
C THR A 13 15.95 4.38 -26.67
N LEU A 14 15.76 5.71 -26.66
CA LEU A 14 14.67 6.42 -25.93
C LEU A 14 13.22 6.04 -26.32
N LYS A 15 13.00 5.00 -27.13
CA LYS A 15 11.65 4.54 -27.58
C LYS A 15 11.23 3.19 -27.03
N LYS A 16 12.05 2.51 -26.21
CA LYS A 16 11.73 1.18 -25.62
C LYS A 16 11.33 1.20 -24.14
N ARG A 17 11.17 2.37 -23.51
CA ARG A 17 10.77 2.48 -22.09
C ARG A 17 9.26 2.41 -21.83
N CYS A 18 8.39 2.63 -22.83
CA CYS A 18 6.93 2.46 -22.64
C CYS A 18 6.49 0.99 -22.62
N CYS A 19 7.32 0.04 -23.06
CA CYS A 19 6.95 -1.38 -23.09
C CYS A 19 7.42 -2.15 -21.86
N PHE A 20 8.45 -1.72 -21.13
CA PHE A 20 8.87 -2.40 -19.90
C PHE A 20 7.87 -2.21 -18.74
N LEU A 21 7.04 -1.16 -18.79
CA LEU A 21 5.90 -0.96 -17.87
C LEU A 21 4.67 -1.81 -18.23
N LYS A 22 4.64 -2.44 -19.42
CA LYS A 22 3.49 -3.24 -19.89
C LYS A 22 3.63 -4.74 -19.57
N PHE A 23 4.77 -5.19 -19.03
CA PHE A 23 5.10 -6.62 -18.90
C PHE A 23 5.02 -7.21 -17.49
N ILE A 24 4.53 -6.45 -16.52
CA ILE A 24 4.01 -7.04 -15.29
C ILE A 24 2.55 -6.64 -15.29
N ASP A 25 1.64 -7.61 -15.36
CA ASP A 25 0.24 -7.44 -15.03
C ASP A 25 0.16 -6.94 -13.58
N PHE A 26 0.39 -5.64 -13.40
CA PHE A 26 0.47 -4.96 -12.12
C PHE A 26 -0.93 -4.88 -11.50
N GLU A 27 -1.97 -5.02 -12.32
CA GLU A 27 -3.34 -4.94 -11.89
C GLU A 27 -3.72 -6.03 -10.88
N PRO A 28 -3.54 -7.35 -11.14
CA PRO A 28 -3.79 -8.36 -10.11
C PRO A 28 -2.89 -8.17 -8.88
N ILE A 29 -1.61 -7.84 -9.06
CA ILE A 29 -0.67 -7.65 -7.94
C ILE A 29 -1.12 -6.50 -7.03
N VAL A 30 -1.58 -5.39 -7.58
CA VAL A 30 -2.09 -4.24 -6.80
C VAL A 30 -3.40 -4.60 -6.10
N LYS A 31 -4.34 -5.24 -6.83
CA LYS A 31 -5.63 -5.68 -6.26
C LYS A 31 -5.40 -6.60 -5.06
N TYR A 32 -4.68 -7.70 -5.27
CA TYR A 32 -4.44 -8.69 -4.21
C TYR A 32 -3.43 -8.22 -3.16
N GLY A 33 -2.45 -7.38 -3.53
CA GLY A 33 -1.47 -6.82 -2.59
C GLY A 33 -2.11 -5.91 -1.54
N SER A 34 -3.05 -5.05 -1.95
CA SER A 34 -3.78 -4.18 -1.03
C SER A 34 -4.64 -4.98 -0.03
N ILE A 35 -5.34 -6.03 -0.51
CA ILE A 35 -6.10 -6.94 0.34
C ILE A 35 -5.18 -7.71 1.29
N PHE A 36 -4.07 -8.25 0.78
CA PHE A 36 -3.13 -9.06 1.54
C PHE A 36 -2.58 -8.30 2.76
N ILE A 37 -2.22 -7.03 2.58
CA ILE A 37 -1.65 -6.22 3.66
C ILE A 37 -2.66 -5.96 4.79
N ILE A 38 -3.92 -5.72 4.44
CA ILE A 38 -4.99 -5.62 5.44
C ILE A 38 -5.20 -6.97 6.14
N LEU A 39 -5.21 -8.08 5.41
CA LEU A 39 -5.36 -9.41 6.01
C LEU A 39 -4.24 -9.74 7.00
N VAL A 40 -2.99 -9.43 6.66
CA VAL A 40 -1.86 -9.57 7.59
C VAL A 40 -2.07 -8.71 8.83
N SER A 41 -2.53 -7.47 8.67
CA SER A 41 -2.83 -6.58 9.79
C SER A 41 -3.94 -7.15 10.69
N ILE A 42 -5.02 -7.68 10.12
CA ILE A 42 -6.10 -8.34 10.87
C ILE A 42 -5.57 -9.55 11.63
N PHE A 43 -4.74 -10.36 10.98
CA PHE A 43 -4.13 -11.55 11.61
C PHE A 43 -3.28 -11.17 12.83
N ILE A 44 -2.44 -10.15 12.69
CA ILE A 44 -1.61 -9.65 13.80
C ILE A 44 -2.47 -9.16 14.97
N GLN A 45 -3.51 -8.36 14.70
CA GLN A 45 -4.38 -7.86 15.77
C GLN A 45 -5.19 -8.98 16.44
N SER A 46 -5.65 -9.96 15.65
CA SER A 46 -6.32 -11.15 16.17
C SER A 46 -5.39 -11.93 17.11
N SER A 47 -4.12 -12.10 16.73
CA SER A 47 -3.11 -12.76 17.56
C SER A 47 -2.86 -11.99 18.87
N ASN A 48 -2.81 -10.65 18.81
CA ASN A 48 -2.65 -9.82 20.00
C ASN A 48 -3.84 -9.97 20.97
N ILE A 49 -5.06 -10.06 20.46
CA ILE A 49 -6.27 -10.31 21.27
C ILE A 49 -6.20 -11.67 21.96
N ILE A 50 -5.85 -12.73 21.22
CA ILE A 50 -5.74 -14.10 21.78
C ILE A 50 -4.66 -14.15 22.88
N GLN A 51 -3.54 -13.45 22.69
CA GLN A 51 -2.45 -13.37 23.68
C GLN A 51 -2.72 -12.33 24.78
N ASN A 52 -3.88 -11.68 24.77
CA ASN A 52 -4.30 -10.64 25.72
C ASN A 52 -3.32 -9.44 25.80
N LYS A 53 -2.60 -9.15 24.71
CA LYS A 53 -1.66 -8.04 24.59
C LYS A 53 -2.39 -6.79 24.12
N ASN A 54 -2.36 -5.74 24.94
CA ASN A 54 -2.99 -4.44 24.64
C ASN A 54 -4.42 -4.60 24.11
N LEU A 55 -5.24 -5.41 24.80
CA LEU A 55 -6.55 -5.89 24.34
C LEU A 55 -7.41 -4.78 23.72
N LEU A 56 -7.58 -3.66 24.42
CA LEU A 56 -8.42 -2.55 23.97
C LEU A 56 -7.92 -1.93 22.65
N LEU A 57 -6.61 -1.66 22.55
CA LEU A 57 -6.02 -1.14 21.32
C LEU A 57 -6.11 -2.14 20.16
N SER A 58 -5.93 -3.43 20.46
CA SER A 58 -5.99 -4.49 19.45
C SER A 58 -7.41 -4.66 18.89
N ILE A 59 -8.44 -4.59 19.75
CA ILE A 59 -9.85 -4.60 19.33
C ILE A 59 -10.16 -3.37 18.46
N PHE A 60 -9.76 -2.17 18.91
CA PHE A 60 -9.98 -0.95 18.16
C PHE A 60 -9.30 -0.99 16.79
N SER A 61 -8.03 -1.42 16.74
CA SER A 61 -7.30 -1.56 15.48
C SER A 61 -7.93 -2.60 14.55
N LEU A 62 -8.43 -3.71 15.10
CA LEU A 62 -9.12 -4.74 14.31
C LEU A 62 -10.40 -4.19 13.67
N PHE A 63 -11.19 -3.39 14.40
CA PHE A 63 -12.37 -2.72 13.85
C PHE A 63 -12.01 -1.81 12.67
N PHE A 64 -10.98 -0.96 12.82
CA PHE A 64 -10.51 -0.11 11.73
C PHE A 64 -10.02 -0.91 10.52
N ASN A 65 -9.25 -1.97 10.74
CA ASN A 65 -8.75 -2.81 9.65
C ASN A 65 -9.89 -3.50 8.89
N LEU A 66 -10.96 -3.94 9.58
CA LEU A 66 -12.15 -4.49 8.94
C LEU A 66 -12.91 -3.44 8.13
N PHE A 67 -13.06 -2.22 8.67
CA PHE A 67 -13.67 -1.12 7.93
C PHE A 67 -12.91 -0.81 6.64
N PHE A 68 -11.59 -0.71 6.70
CA PHE A 68 -10.77 -0.46 5.52
C PHE A 68 -10.78 -1.63 4.53
N LEU A 69 -10.91 -2.87 5.00
CA LEU A 69 -11.11 -4.01 4.12
C LEU A 69 -12.37 -3.83 3.27
N LEU A 70 -13.49 -3.42 3.88
CA LEU A 70 -14.74 -3.15 3.16
C LEU A 70 -14.56 -2.03 2.14
N ILE A 71 -13.84 -0.96 2.48
CA ILE A 71 -13.55 0.13 1.56
C ILE A 71 -12.72 -0.34 0.35
N ILE A 72 -11.70 -1.17 0.56
CA ILE A 72 -10.90 -1.74 -0.54
C ILE A 72 -11.75 -2.66 -1.42
N LEU A 73 -12.54 -3.55 -0.82
CA LEU A 73 -13.42 -4.45 -1.57
C LEU A 73 -14.47 -3.67 -2.39
N GLN A 74 -14.99 -2.58 -1.85
CA GLN A 74 -15.89 -1.66 -2.57
C GLN A 74 -15.17 -1.00 -3.75
N LYS A 75 -13.96 -0.49 -3.55
CA LYS A 75 -13.16 0.14 -4.62
C LYS A 75 -12.77 -0.84 -5.73
N LEU A 76 -12.61 -2.11 -5.38
CA LEU A 76 -12.34 -3.20 -6.33
C LEU A 76 -13.61 -3.72 -7.02
N GLU A 77 -14.76 -3.12 -6.76
CA GLU A 77 -16.08 -3.54 -7.26
C GLU A 77 -16.45 -4.99 -6.90
N MET A 78 -15.78 -5.56 -5.90
CA MET A 78 -16.09 -6.91 -5.40
C MET A 78 -17.36 -6.93 -4.54
N ILE A 79 -17.69 -5.78 -3.94
CA ILE A 79 -18.89 -5.53 -3.15
C ILE A 79 -19.51 -4.22 -3.67
N LYS A 80 -20.84 -4.10 -3.57
CA LYS A 80 -21.57 -2.88 -3.93
C LYS A 80 -22.45 -2.42 -2.77
N ILE A 81 -22.00 -1.39 -2.06
CA ILE A 81 -22.74 -0.69 -1.01
C ILE A 81 -22.79 0.80 -1.38
N ASP A 82 -23.96 1.27 -1.81
CA ASP A 82 -24.12 2.61 -2.41
C ASP A 82 -23.70 3.74 -1.45
N PHE A 83 -23.99 3.62 -0.16
CA PHE A 83 -23.60 4.60 0.85
C PHE A 83 -22.08 4.73 1.02
N LEU A 84 -21.32 3.64 0.81
CA LEU A 84 -19.86 3.67 0.99
C LEU A 84 -19.15 4.42 -0.13
N ASN A 85 -19.72 4.46 -1.34
CA ASN A 85 -19.07 5.04 -2.53
C ASN A 85 -18.58 6.47 -2.30
N THR A 86 -19.37 7.29 -1.62
CA THR A 86 -19.03 8.68 -1.29
C THR A 86 -17.78 8.81 -0.41
N TYR A 87 -17.47 7.77 0.37
CA TYR A 87 -16.37 7.79 1.35
C TYR A 87 -15.14 7.02 0.90
N VAL A 88 -15.22 6.22 -0.19
CA VAL A 88 -14.15 5.32 -0.61
C VAL A 88 -12.83 6.07 -0.83
N GLU A 89 -12.83 7.13 -1.64
CA GLU A 89 -11.59 7.82 -2.01
C GLU A 89 -10.92 8.51 -0.80
N SER A 90 -11.72 9.22 0.01
CA SER A 90 -11.24 9.88 1.22
C SER A 90 -10.70 8.86 2.23
N SER A 91 -11.39 7.73 2.40
CA SER A 91 -10.97 6.66 3.31
C SER A 91 -9.67 6.02 2.87
N LEU A 92 -9.47 5.79 1.56
CA LEU A 92 -8.22 5.24 1.03
C LEU A 92 -7.04 6.22 1.17
N LYS A 93 -7.27 7.52 0.95
CA LYS A 93 -6.26 8.57 1.21
C LYS A 93 -5.86 8.61 2.68
N PHE A 94 -6.84 8.51 3.58
CA PHE A 94 -6.59 8.43 5.02
C PHE A 94 -5.83 7.15 5.42
N LEU A 95 -6.13 6.02 4.78
CA LEU A 95 -5.41 4.76 5.00
C LEU A 95 -3.94 4.84 4.56
N ILE A 96 -3.66 5.47 3.41
CA ILE A 96 -2.28 5.75 2.96
C ILE A 96 -1.53 6.54 4.03
N PHE A 97 -2.15 7.58 4.57
CA PHE A 97 -1.55 8.41 5.62
C PHE A 97 -1.20 7.60 6.87
N ILE A 98 -2.12 6.76 7.34
CA ILE A 98 -1.89 5.86 8.49
C ILE A 98 -0.70 4.94 8.23
N TYR A 99 -0.64 4.32 7.05
CA TYR A 99 0.46 3.42 6.70
C TYR A 99 1.82 4.11 6.62
N LEU A 100 1.88 5.33 6.08
CA LEU A 100 3.12 6.11 6.09
C LEU A 100 3.58 6.43 7.51
N ILE A 101 2.67 6.87 8.39
CA ILE A 101 2.99 7.11 9.79
C ILE A 101 3.49 5.84 10.48
N ASN A 102 2.76 4.72 10.33
CA ASN A 102 3.15 3.47 10.95
C ASN A 102 4.50 2.98 10.44
N SER A 103 4.77 3.13 9.14
CA SER A 103 6.08 2.80 8.57
C SER A 103 7.19 3.60 9.23
N ILE A 104 7.01 4.90 9.42
CA ILE A 104 8.01 5.77 10.05
C ILE A 104 8.19 5.38 11.52
N LEU A 105 7.10 5.24 12.27
CA LEU A 105 7.14 4.89 13.70
C LEU A 105 7.86 3.55 13.95
N TYR A 106 7.58 2.54 13.12
CA TYR A 106 8.17 1.21 13.27
C TYR A 106 9.68 1.17 13.01
N LEU A 107 10.25 2.14 12.28
CA LEU A 107 11.70 2.28 12.14
C LEU A 107 12.38 2.73 13.44
N PHE A 108 11.66 3.42 14.33
CA PHE A 108 12.19 3.92 15.60
C PHE A 108 11.93 2.98 16.78
N ILE A 109 11.25 1.86 16.56
CA ILE A 109 11.03 0.85 17.61
C ILE A 109 12.26 -0.06 17.68
N ASN A 110 12.80 -0.23 18.90
CA ASN A 110 13.91 -1.15 19.20
C ASN A 110 13.47 -2.63 19.15
N ASN A 111 12.95 -3.06 18.00
CA ASN A 111 12.59 -4.44 17.72
C ASN A 111 12.77 -4.71 16.22
N SER A 112 13.52 -5.76 15.89
CA SER A 112 13.84 -6.13 14.51
C SER A 112 12.60 -6.46 13.68
N ILE A 113 11.57 -7.05 14.28
CA ILE A 113 10.32 -7.39 13.57
C ILE A 113 9.61 -6.12 13.12
N TYR A 114 9.56 -5.09 13.97
CA TYR A 114 8.90 -3.84 13.63
C TYR A 114 9.64 -3.10 12.51
N SER A 115 10.96 -2.98 12.64
CA SER A 115 11.79 -2.23 11.69
C SER A 115 11.97 -2.94 10.34
N TYR A 116 12.18 -4.26 10.31
CA TYR A 116 12.49 -4.98 9.06
C TYR A 116 11.29 -5.66 8.40
N ILE A 117 10.19 -5.91 9.13
CA ILE A 117 9.00 -6.57 8.58
C ILE A 117 7.84 -5.59 8.50
N TYR A 118 7.44 -5.01 9.63
CA TYR A 118 6.23 -4.18 9.65
C TYR A 118 6.39 -2.81 8.99
N ALA A 119 7.55 -2.16 9.10
CA ALA A 119 7.77 -0.89 8.42
C ALA A 119 7.70 -1.03 6.88
N PRO A 120 8.44 -1.95 6.24
CA PRO A 120 8.31 -2.18 4.80
C PRO A 120 6.89 -2.60 4.39
N LEU A 121 6.23 -3.45 5.18
CA LEU A 121 4.88 -3.92 4.88
C LEU A 121 3.86 -2.77 4.84
N ASN A 122 3.94 -1.83 5.79
CA ASN A 122 3.11 -0.63 5.76
C ASN A 122 3.44 0.27 4.56
N LEU A 123 4.73 0.42 4.22
CA LEU A 123 5.14 1.21 3.06
C LEU A 123 4.60 0.62 1.74
N PHE A 124 4.66 -0.71 1.59
CA PHE A 124 4.01 -1.41 0.47
C PHE A 124 2.49 -1.25 0.48
N GLY A 125 1.87 -1.22 1.67
CA GLY A 125 0.44 -0.97 1.84
C GLY A 125 0.03 0.38 1.26
N ALA A 126 0.75 1.43 1.67
CA ALA A 126 0.55 2.77 1.14
C ALA A 126 0.73 2.81 -0.39
N TYR A 127 1.77 2.13 -0.90
CA TYR A 127 2.03 2.07 -2.33
C TYR A 127 0.92 1.38 -3.13
N PHE A 128 0.42 0.21 -2.69
CA PHE A 128 -0.66 -0.48 -3.40
C PHE A 128 -1.96 0.30 -3.38
N ILE A 129 -2.32 0.94 -2.26
CA ILE A 129 -3.53 1.77 -2.19
C ILE A 129 -3.39 3.01 -3.07
N PHE A 130 -2.20 3.61 -3.11
CA PHE A 130 -1.94 4.73 -4.01
C PHE A 130 -2.12 4.33 -5.49
N LEU A 131 -1.61 3.17 -5.89
CA LEU A 131 -1.82 2.65 -7.24
C LEU A 131 -3.30 2.35 -7.54
N LEU A 132 -4.03 1.84 -6.54
CA LEU A 132 -5.45 1.55 -6.63
C LEU A 132 -6.30 2.82 -6.78
N LEU A 133 -5.87 3.95 -6.20
CA LEU A 133 -6.48 5.26 -6.46
C LEU A 133 -6.13 5.78 -7.87
N LYS A 134 -4.86 5.70 -8.27
CA LYS A 134 -4.39 6.23 -9.56
C LYS A 134 -4.92 5.48 -10.78
N LYS A 135 -5.37 4.23 -10.61
CA LYS A 135 -5.95 3.44 -11.69
C LYS A 135 -7.09 4.19 -12.41
N ASP A 136 -7.92 4.91 -11.65
CA ASP A 136 -9.09 5.61 -12.17
C ASP A 136 -8.72 6.92 -12.90
N ASP A 137 -7.55 7.51 -12.62
CA ASP A 137 -7.08 8.73 -13.29
C ASP A 137 -6.49 8.45 -14.69
N ILE A 138 -6.25 7.18 -15.03
CA ILE A 138 -5.59 6.75 -16.27
C ILE A 138 -6.58 6.11 -17.27
N SER A 139 -7.75 5.67 -16.79
CA SER A 139 -8.86 5.14 -17.60
C SER A 139 -9.75 6.24 -18.15
#